data_AF-A0A966FH55-F1
#
_entry.id   AF-A0A966FH55-F1
#
_cell.length_a   1.000
_cell.length_b   1.000
_cell.length_c   1.000
_cell.angle_alpha   90.00
_cell.angle_beta   90.00
_cell.angle_gamma   90.00
#
_symmetry.space_group_name_H-M   'P 1'
#
loop_
_entity.id
_entity.type
_entity.pdbx_description
1 polymer ?
#
loop_
_entity_poly.entity_id
_entity_poly.type
_entity_poly.pdbx_seq_one_letter_code
_entity_poly.pdbx_strand_id
1 'polypeptide(L)' 'MSHFLDRLTYFSQPRESFSGEHGITTGEDRTWEAAYRDRWAHDKIVRSTHGVNCTGSCSWKIYVKGGIVTWETQQT' A
#
# COMPACT_ATOMS: atom_id res chain seq x y z
N MET A 1 16.90 -2.70 -10.70
CA MET A 1 17.14 -3.84 -11.61
C MET A 1 16.49 -3.55 -12.96
N SER A 2 16.92 -4.22 -14.03
CA SER A 2 16.35 -4.04 -15.37
C SER A 2 15.29 -5.09 -15.63
N HIS A 3 14.01 -4.68 -15.67
CA HIS A 3 12.88 -5.58 -15.96
C HIS A 3 13.05 -6.36 -17.28
N PHE A 4 13.79 -5.80 -18.24
CA PHE A 4 14.08 -6.48 -19.49
C PHE A 4 15.05 -7.65 -19.30
N LEU A 5 16.14 -7.46 -18.54
CA LEU A 5 17.12 -8.51 -18.28
C LEU A 5 16.56 -9.61 -17.38
N ASP A 6 15.71 -9.24 -16.42
CA ASP A 6 15.06 -10.19 -15.50
C ASP A 6 14.18 -11.21 -16.25
N ARG A 7 13.61 -10.82 -17.41
CA ARG A 7 12.84 -11.73 -18.26
C ARG A 7 13.69 -12.78 -18.96
N LEU A 8 14.96 -12.47 -19.24
CA LEU A 8 15.87 -13.41 -19.91
C LEU A 8 16.25 -14.59 -19.01
N THR A 9 16.12 -14.46 -17.70
CA THR A 9 16.44 -15.50 -16.71
C THR A 9 15.23 -16.37 -16.35
N TYR A 10 14.16 -16.34 -17.16
CA TYR A 10 12.88 -17.01 -16.85
C TYR A 10 13.01 -18.46 -16.36
N PHE A 11 13.88 -19.27 -16.97
CA PHE A 11 14.04 -20.68 -16.61
C PHE A 11 14.91 -20.92 -15.36
N SER A 12 15.75 -19.97 -14.96
CA SER A 12 16.63 -20.10 -13.79
C SER A 12 16.03 -19.53 -12.51
N GLN A 13 14.82 -18.93 -12.58
CA GLN A 13 14.13 -18.40 -11.41
C GLN A 13 13.65 -19.54 -10.49
N PRO A 14 13.83 -19.41 -9.15
CA PRO A 14 13.38 -20.42 -8.20
C PRO A 14 11.85 -20.53 -8.22
N ARG A 15 11.35 -21.77 -8.34
CA ARG A 15 9.93 -22.10 -8.34
C ARG A 15 9.71 -23.37 -7.52
N GLU A 16 8.76 -23.32 -6.60
CA GLU A 16 8.39 -24.47 -5.76
C GLU A 16 6.93 -24.83 -6.03
N SER A 17 6.67 -26.10 -6.39
CA SER A 17 5.31 -26.61 -6.58
C SER A 17 4.63 -26.87 -5.24
N PHE A 18 3.33 -26.60 -5.15
CA PHE A 18 2.52 -26.98 -4.00
C PHE A 18 1.16 -27.54 -4.43
N SER A 19 0.44 -28.18 -3.48
CA SER A 19 -0.88 -28.79 -3.72
C SER A 19 -0.91 -29.81 -4.88
N GLY A 20 0.05 -30.75 -4.90
CA GLY A 20 0.12 -31.76 -5.95
C GLY A 20 0.28 -31.16 -7.35
N GLU A 21 1.25 -30.25 -7.50
CA GLU A 21 1.56 -29.53 -8.75
C GLU A 21 0.47 -28.56 -9.24
N HIS A 22 -0.59 -28.32 -8.46
CA HIS A 22 -1.63 -27.34 -8.82
C HIS A 22 -1.17 -25.88 -8.69
N GLY A 23 -0.23 -25.60 -7.79
CA GLY A 23 0.27 -24.26 -7.51
C GLY A 23 1.78 -24.15 -7.64
N ILE A 24 2.26 -22.93 -7.88
CA ILE A 24 3.69 -22.59 -7.92
C ILE A 24 3.93 -21.33 -7.09
N THR A 25 4.85 -21.41 -6.14
CA THR A 25 5.40 -20.25 -5.43
C THR A 25 6.53 -19.65 -6.26
N THR A 26 6.50 -18.34 -6.51
CA THR A 26 7.52 -17.62 -7.28
C THR A 26 8.25 -16.59 -6.43
N GLY A 27 9.53 -16.37 -6.72
CA GLY A 27 10.37 -15.33 -6.11
C GLY A 27 10.51 -14.08 -6.99
N GLU A 28 9.46 -13.70 -7.70
CA GLU A 28 9.50 -12.56 -8.63
C GLU A 28 9.66 -11.21 -7.91
N ASP A 29 10.22 -10.23 -8.62
CA ASP A 29 10.31 -8.87 -8.11
C ASP A 29 8.90 -8.30 -7.85
N ARG A 30 8.69 -7.82 -6.61
CA ARG A 30 7.45 -7.18 -6.16
C ARG A 30 7.67 -5.72 -5.79
N THR A 31 8.71 -5.09 -6.35
CA THR A 31 9.06 -3.69 -6.05
C THR A 31 7.94 -2.74 -6.44
N TRP A 32 7.15 -3.07 -7.46
CA TRP A 32 5.98 -2.30 -7.89
C TRP A 32 4.95 -2.05 -6.76
N GLU A 33 4.88 -2.92 -5.76
CA GLU A 33 3.97 -2.78 -4.61
C GLU A 33 4.31 -1.57 -3.73
N ALA A 34 5.53 -1.04 -3.82
CA ALA A 34 5.93 0.18 -3.14
C ALA A 34 5.01 1.35 -3.48
N ALA A 35 4.44 1.40 -4.70
CA ALA A 35 3.52 2.45 -5.10
C ALA A 35 2.29 2.56 -4.17
N TYR A 36 1.71 1.44 -3.75
CA TYR A 36 0.57 1.45 -2.82
C TYR A 36 1.01 1.77 -1.39
N ARG A 37 2.19 1.30 -0.97
CA ARG A 37 2.77 1.65 0.35
C ARG A 37 3.01 3.16 0.44
N ASP A 38 3.58 3.74 -0.60
CA ASP A 38 3.89 5.16 -0.70
C ASP A 38 2.63 6.00 -0.80
N ARG A 39 1.58 5.51 -1.47
CA ARG A 39 0.27 6.20 -1.50
C ARG A 39 -0.32 6.32 -0.09
N TRP A 40 -0.24 5.26 0.71
CA TRP A 40 -0.80 5.22 2.07
C TRP A 40 0.05 6.00 3.09
N ALA A 41 1.37 6.02 2.91
CA ALA A 41 2.27 6.82 3.73
C ALA A 41 1.90 8.32 3.67
N HIS A 42 2.16 9.03 4.75
CA HIS A 42 1.77 10.43 4.94
C HIS A 42 2.80 11.15 5.82
N ASP A 43 2.82 12.47 5.78
CA ASP A 43 3.81 13.30 6.46
C ASP A 43 3.47 13.42 7.96
N LYS A 44 2.19 13.66 8.25
CA LYS A 44 1.69 13.82 9.62
C LYS A 44 0.19 13.58 9.71
N ILE A 45 -0.26 13.38 10.95
CA ILE A 45 -1.66 13.29 11.33
C ILE A 45 -2.00 14.48 12.24
N VAL A 46 -3.12 15.15 11.97
CA VAL A 46 -3.66 16.23 12.81
C VAL A 46 -5.04 15.84 13.30
N ARG A 47 -5.35 16.11 14.58
CA ARG A 47 -6.68 15.87 15.13
C ARG A 47 -7.63 17.00 14.75
N SER A 48 -8.81 16.66 14.25
CA SER A 48 -9.89 17.63 13.97
C SER A 48 -11.28 16.99 14.09
N THR A 49 -12.32 17.70 13.67
CA THR A 49 -13.72 17.28 13.62
C THR A 49 -14.47 17.94 12.45
N HIS A 50 -15.71 17.51 12.20
CA HIS A 50 -16.61 18.16 11.25
C HIS A 50 -17.57 19.10 11.97
N GLY A 51 -17.49 20.39 11.67
CA GLY A 51 -18.40 21.42 12.20
C GLY A 51 -19.75 21.45 11.48
N VAL A 52 -20.48 20.31 11.48
CA VAL A 52 -21.78 20.15 10.81
C VAL A 52 -22.83 19.65 11.80
N ASN A 53 -24.10 20.03 11.59
CA ASN A 53 -25.21 19.69 12.49
C ASN A 53 -25.67 18.23 12.33
N CYS A 54 -24.80 17.27 12.69
CA CYS A 54 -25.05 15.83 12.52
C CYS A 54 -25.09 15.05 13.85
N THR A 55 -25.00 15.73 14.99
CA THR A 55 -24.94 15.17 16.36
C THR A 55 -23.80 14.19 16.66
N GLY A 56 -23.01 13.78 15.67
CA GLY A 56 -21.97 12.77 15.84
C GLY A 56 -20.80 13.20 16.74
N SER A 57 -20.36 14.47 16.65
CA SER A 57 -19.20 14.99 17.40
C SER A 57 -17.92 14.13 17.27
N CYS A 58 -17.75 13.47 16.12
CA CYS A 58 -16.69 12.51 15.88
C CYS A 58 -15.31 13.19 15.84
N SER A 59 -14.31 12.61 16.50
CA SER A 59 -12.91 13.02 16.35
C SER A 59 -12.27 12.26 15.18
N TRP A 60 -11.47 12.96 14.38
CA TRP A 60 -10.86 12.43 13.17
C TRP A 60 -9.34 12.63 13.15
N LYS A 61 -8.67 11.69 12.49
CA LYS A 61 -7.27 11.78 12.06
C LYS A 61 -7.25 12.35 10.64
N ILE A 62 -6.77 13.59 10.49
CA ILE A 62 -6.59 14.24 9.20
C ILE A 62 -5.18 13.94 8.70
N TYR A 63 -5.06 13.28 7.55
CA TYR A 63 -3.79 12.90 6.96
C TYR A 63 -3.30 13.97 5.99
N VAL A 64 -2.07 14.44 6.21
CA VAL A 64 -1.38 15.40 5.33
C VAL A 64 -0.25 14.68 4.61
N LYS A 65 -0.15 14.83 3.29
CA LYS A 65 0.90 14.25 2.46
C LYS A 65 1.34 15.24 1.38
N GLY A 66 2.65 15.45 1.22
CA GLY A 66 3.16 16.47 0.30
C GLY A 66 2.67 17.88 0.67
N GLY A 67 2.44 18.14 1.96
CA GLY A 67 1.91 19.42 2.44
C GLY A 67 0.43 19.69 2.14
N ILE A 68 -0.32 18.75 1.55
CA ILE A 68 -1.76 18.88 1.26
C ILE A 68 -2.59 17.87 2.06
N VAL A 69 -3.84 18.21 2.38
CA VAL A 69 -4.80 17.28 3.03
C VAL A 69 -5.26 16.25 1.99
N THR A 70 -5.18 14.96 2.33
CA THR A 70 -5.45 13.88 1.36
C THR A 70 -6.61 12.96 1.71
N TRP A 71 -6.81 12.61 2.98
CA TRP A 71 -7.96 11.84 3.47
C TRP A 71 -8.07 11.93 5.00
N GLU A 72 -9.11 11.33 5.57
CA GLU A 72 -9.30 11.18 7.00
C GLU A 72 -9.72 9.74 7.38
N THR A 73 -9.41 9.34 8.61
CA THR A 73 -9.96 8.14 9.26
C THR A 73 -10.44 8.51 10.66
N GLN A 74 -11.35 7.74 11.22
CA GLN A 74 -11.84 7.99 12.57
C GLN A 74 -10.68 7.94 13.58
N GLN A 75 -10.77 8.77 14.61
CA GLN A 75 -9.97 8.60 15.81
C GLN A 75 -10.61 7.50 16.67
N THR A 76 -9.83 6.46 16.96
CA THR A 76 -10.08 5.52 18.06
C THR A 76 -9.32 5.93 19.31
#